data_AF-A0A353NBU9-F1
#
_entry.id   AF-A0A353NBU9-F1
#
_cell.length_a   1.000
_cell.length_b   1.000
_cell.length_c   1.000
_cell.angle_alpha   90.00
_cell.angle_beta   90.00
_cell.angle_gamma   90.00
#
_symmetry.space_group_name_H-M   'P 1'
#
loop_
_entity.id
_entity.type
_entity.pdbx_description
1 polymer ?
#
loop_
_entity_poly.entity_id
_entity_poly.type
_entity_poly.pdbx_seq_one_letter_code
_entity_poly.pdbx_strand_id
1 'polypeptide(L)' 'MKTMTVREVSRGRKTKVNAKTTYRTASGEWVAEVDGTEFRQACSYVCQGVRDCVCENLEVQADQDDDGKEYRVLSR' A
#
# COMPACT_ATOMS: atom_id res chain seq x y z
N MET A 1 4.03 -2.49 14.60
CA MET A 1 3.13 -2.30 13.44
C MET A 1 3.42 -0.95 12.83
N LYS A 2 3.45 -0.87 11.50
CA LYS A 2 3.75 0.37 10.78
C LYS A 2 2.53 0.80 9.99
N THR A 3 2.13 2.06 10.11
CA THR A 3 1.01 2.61 9.34
C THR A 3 1.49 2.99 7.95
N MET A 4 0.76 2.54 6.94
CA MET A 4 1.04 2.77 5.54
C MET A 4 -0.11 3.56 4.91
N THR A 5 0.21 4.55 4.09
CA THR A 5 -0.75 5.22 3.21
C THR A 5 -0.80 4.49 1.88
N VAL A 6 -1.99 4.04 1.48
CA VAL A 6 -2.31 3.47 0.17
C VAL A 6 -3.00 4.55 -0.67
N ARG A 7 -2.52 4.77 -1.90
CA ARG A 7 -3.09 5.77 -2.82
C ARG A 7 -3.07 5.28 -4.26
N GLU A 8 -3.95 5.86 -5.08
CA GLU A 8 -3.93 5.67 -6.53
C GLU A 8 -3.12 6.79 -7.20
N VAL A 9 -2.37 6.44 -8.25
CA VAL A 9 -1.31 7.27 -8.86
C VAL A 9 -1.86 8.51 -9.58
N SER A 10 -3.06 8.43 -10.16
CA SER A 10 -3.62 9.45 -11.06
C SER A 10 -4.51 10.50 -10.36
N ARG A 11 -4.29 10.74 -9.06
CA ARG A 11 -5.05 11.66 -8.16
C ARG A 11 -6.25 11.03 -7.47
N GLY A 12 -6.31 9.70 -7.38
CA GLY A 12 -7.35 9.02 -6.63
C GLY A 12 -7.27 9.22 -5.12
N ARG A 13 -8.20 8.58 -4.42
CA ARG A 13 -8.32 8.69 -2.97
C ARG A 13 -7.11 8.05 -2.30
N LYS A 14 -6.90 8.39 -1.03
CA LYS A 14 -5.92 7.72 -0.18
C LYS A 14 -6.57 7.21 1.09
N THR A 15 -6.05 6.12 1.62
CA THR A 15 -6.45 5.56 2.90
C THR A 15 -5.26 4.97 3.62
N LYS A 16 -5.45 4.50 4.85
CA LYS A 16 -4.38 3.92 5.67
C LYS A 16 -4.63 2.44 5.89
N VAL A 17 -3.55 1.68 5.93
CA VAL A 17 -3.52 0.26 6.34
C VAL A 17 -2.37 0.05 7.32
N ASN A 18 -2.43 -1.04 8.08
CA ASN A 18 -1.37 -1.38 9.03
C ASN A 18 -0.56 -2.57 8.53
N ALA A 19 0.73 -2.33 8.29
CA ALA A 19 1.66 -3.40 8.05
C ALA A 19 1.96 -4.14 9.35
N LYS A 20 1.73 -5.46 9.33
CA LYS A 20 2.13 -6.40 10.39
C LYS A 20 3.65 -6.44 10.48
N THR A 21 4.32 -6.52 9.34
CA THR A 21 5.78 -6.44 9.22
C THR A 21 6.21 -5.73 7.94
N THR A 22 7.42 -5.17 7.95
CA THR A 22 8.05 -4.58 6.75
C THR A 22 9.49 -5.09 6.65
N TYR A 23 9.92 -5.49 5.45
CA TYR A 23 11.29 -5.96 5.22
C TYR A 23 11.79 -5.54 3.85
N ARG A 24 13.12 -5.64 3.66
CA ARG A 24 13.75 -5.47 2.36
C ARG A 24 14.15 -6.83 1.80
N THR A 25 13.77 -7.13 0.56
CA THR A 25 14.16 -8.36 -0.12
C THR A 25 15.65 -8.35 -0.46
N ALA A 26 16.19 -9.51 -0.84
CA ALA A 26 17.57 -9.62 -1.35
C ALA A 26 17.79 -8.83 -2.65
N SER A 27 16.74 -8.64 -3.47
CA SER A 27 16.73 -7.77 -4.66
C SER A 27 16.71 -6.27 -4.32
N GLY A 28 16.51 -5.92 -3.05
CA GLY A 28 16.49 -4.55 -2.57
C GLY A 28 15.10 -3.90 -2.55
N GLU A 29 14.04 -4.64 -2.90
CA GLU A 29 12.65 -4.18 -2.86
C GLU A 29 12.14 -4.10 -1.42
N TRP A 30 11.37 -3.07 -1.11
CA TRP A 30 10.70 -2.95 0.19
C TRP A 30 9.33 -3.62 0.12
N VAL A 31 9.05 -4.50 1.08
CA VAL A 31 7.80 -5.25 1.16
C VAL A 31 7.11 -4.96 2.49
N ALA A 32 5.81 -4.70 2.43
CA ALA A 32 4.93 -4.56 3.58
C ALA A 32 3.94 -5.73 3.60
N GLU A 33 3.96 -6.53 4.66
CA GLU A 33 2.94 -7.55 4.88
C GLU A 33 1.75 -6.93 5.60
N VAL A 34 0.60 -6.96 4.95
CA VAL A 34 -0.65 -6.38 5.46
C VAL A 34 -1.71 -7.47 5.53
N ASP A 35 -2.77 -7.22 6.30
CA ASP A 35 -3.93 -8.08 6.29
C ASP A 35 -4.66 -8.01 4.94
N GLY A 36 -4.94 -9.15 4.32
CA GLY A 36 -5.59 -9.17 3.01
C GLY A 36 -7.01 -8.61 3.00
N THR A 37 -7.74 -8.70 4.12
CA THR A 37 -9.07 -8.09 4.22
C THR A 37 -8.98 -6.57 4.32
N GLU A 38 -8.08 -6.07 5.17
CA GLU A 38 -7.80 -4.63 5.33
C GLU A 38 -7.34 -4.02 3.99
N PHE A 39 -6.41 -4.68 3.30
CA PHE A 39 -5.90 -4.19 2.02
C PHE A 39 -6.94 -4.21 0.91
N ARG A 40 -7.81 -5.23 0.86
CA ARG A 40 -8.90 -5.27 -0.13
C ARG A 40 -9.92 -4.15 0.10
N GLN A 41 -10.26 -3.87 1.36
CA GLN A 41 -11.13 -2.74 1.71
C GLN A 41 -10.48 -1.40 1.33
N ALA A 42 -9.20 -1.25 1.63
CA ALA A 42 -8.43 -0.07 1.26
C ALA A 42 -8.40 0.13 -0.26
N CYS A 43 -8.10 -0.92 -1.02
CA CYS A 43 -8.12 -0.89 -2.48
C CYS A 43 -9.49 -0.50 -3.03
N SER A 44 -10.57 -1.13 -2.55
CA SER A 44 -11.94 -0.80 -2.99
C SER A 44 -12.28 0.67 -2.76
N TYR A 45 -11.90 1.22 -1.60
CA TYR A 45 -12.11 2.63 -1.29
C TYR A 45 -11.28 3.57 -2.19
N VAL A 46 -10.01 3.25 -2.39
CA VAL A 46 -9.06 4.04 -3.18
C VAL A 46 -9.44 4.05 -4.67
N CYS A 47 -9.84 2.88 -5.18
CA CYS A 47 -10.26 2.68 -6.56
C CYS A 47 -11.68 3.16 -6.86
N GLN A 48 -12.44 3.64 -5.88
CA GLN A 48 -13.83 4.02 -6.09
C GLN A 48 -13.94 5.17 -7.12
N GLY A 49 -14.52 4.87 -8.28
CA GLY A 49 -14.68 5.82 -9.39
C GLY A 49 -13.50 5.87 -10.38
N VAL A 50 -12.49 5.02 -10.22
CA VAL A 50 -11.33 4.91 -11.11
C VAL A 50 -11.52 3.68 -11.99
N ARG A 51 -11.67 3.89 -13.30
CA ARG A 51 -12.11 2.85 -14.27
C ARG A 51 -11.10 1.71 -14.46
N ASP A 52 -9.81 2.03 -14.38
CA ASP A 52 -8.70 1.09 -14.63
C ASP A 52 -7.83 0.87 -13.38
N CYS A 53 -8.44 0.93 -12.19
CA CYS A 53 -7.72 0.77 -10.94
C CYS A 53 -7.41 -0.69 -10.64
N VAL A 54 -6.14 -0.98 -10.39
CA VAL A 54 -5.65 -2.31 -10.02
C VAL A 54 -4.97 -2.20 -8.67
N CYS A 55 -5.37 -3.04 -7.70
CA CYS A 55 -4.84 -2.99 -6.33
C CYS A 55 -3.31 -3.14 -6.28
N GLU A 56 -2.75 -3.91 -7.21
CA GLU A 56 -1.32 -4.18 -7.34
C GLU A 56 -0.52 -2.97 -7.84
N ASN A 57 -1.21 -2.00 -8.45
CA ASN A 57 -0.62 -0.75 -8.96
C ASN A 57 -0.83 0.42 -7.99
N LEU A 58 -1.41 0.18 -6.81
CA LEU A 58 -1.56 1.21 -5.79
C LEU A 58 -0.20 1.52 -5.16
N GLU A 59 0.12 2.80 -5.06
CA GLU A 59 1.29 3.25 -4.34
C GLU A 59 1.07 3.09 -2.84
N VAL A 60 2.02 2.45 -2.18
CA VAL A 60 1.98 2.26 -0.72
C VAL A 60 3.25 2.79 -0.08
N GLN A 61 3.10 3.75 0.83
CA GLN A 61 4.20 4.44 1.50
C GLN A 61 4.01 4.38 3.01
N ALA A 62 5.08 4.22 3.78
CA ALA A 62 4.97 4.29 5.23
C ALA A 62 4.85 5.76 5.68
N ASP A 63 3.94 6.06 6.61
CA ASP A 63 3.72 7.43 7.09
C ASP A 63 4.95 8.04 7.80
N GLN A 64 5.87 7.20 8.28
CA GLN A 64 7.02 7.58 9.10
C GLN A 64 8.37 7.40 8.40
N ASP A 65 8.41 7.02 7.12
CA ASP A 65 9.66 7.01 6.36
C ASP A 65 9.83 8.36 5.65
N ASP A 66 10.62 9.25 6.24
CA ASP A 66 11.03 10.54 5.64
C ASP A 66 11.84 10.37 4.32
N ASP A 67 12.17 9.13 3.97
CA ASP A 67 12.99 8.78 2.80
C ASP A 67 12.16 8.55 1.52
N GLY A 68 10.82 8.63 1.58
CA GLY A 68 9.94 8.46 0.41
C GLY A 68 9.90 7.03 -0.16
N LYS A 69 10.20 6.02 0.66
CA LYS A 69 10.22 4.60 0.23
C LYS A 69 8.83 4.13 -0.18
N GLU A 70 8.75 3.56 -1.38
CA GLU A 70 7.57 2.85 -1.86
C GLU A 70 7.68 1.36 -1.53
N TYR A 71 6.58 0.80 -1.04
CA TYR A 71 6.47 -0.56 -0.57
C TYR A 71 5.59 -1.36 -1.51
N ARG A 72 6.08 -2.53 -1.92
CA ARG A 72 5.23 -3.56 -2.49
C ARG A 72 4.40 -4.20 -1.39
N VAL A 73 3.10 -4.34 -1.62
CA VAL A 73 2.21 -4.98 -0.67
C VAL A 73 2.19 -6.48 -0.87
N LEU A 74 2.39 -7.23 0.22
CA LEU A 74 2.08 -8.65 0.30
C LEU A 74 0.87 -8.83 1.23
N SER A 75 -0.30 -9.00 0.64
CA SER A 75 -1.53 -9.32 1.39
C SER A 75 -1.59 -10.81 1.67
N ARG A 76 -1.75 -11.20 2.94
CA ARG A 76 -1.99 -12.59 3.37
C ARG A 76 -3.37 -12.75 4.00
#